data_AF-A0A382GYJ3-F1
#
_entry.id   AF-A0A382GYJ3-F1
#
_cell.length_a   1.000
_cell.length_b   1.000
_cell.length_c   1.000
_cell.angle_alpha   90.00
_cell.angle_beta   90.00
_cell.angle_gamma   90.00
#
_symmetry.space_group_name_H-M   'P 1'
#
loop_
_entity.id
_entity.type
_entity.pdbx_description
1 polymer ?
#
loop_
_entity_poly.entity_id
_entity_poly.type
_entity_poly.pdbx_seq_one_letter_code
_entity_poly.pdbx_strand_id
1 'polypeptide(L)'
;MANKGHYRVEGGSRQGIYICSPAGELLSSINSLNPDDVLSVIQQGLDKWNHDTISNLPIDPINTVTPSHRWEDSYPENGLVLTGYKIDLKSDPPSNDNRGDRWNMDHVWFNQAEMKGWITNELIEGSVNKVPAVVSERLIRFHLVDNVRGQTLPFAPDEIKVNQMMTEVVYKNESSLELEISGESFSVAKGEWLLGANDWTPTHLLDHSIKTKLLGKVTYNFQTETVTEFELVAIGERFGKTQNNGRMFGSDSNHIGFYYKMAQENASEKIAPAFIDLYNADWIIHPINKKRL
;
A
#
# COMPACT_ATOMS: atom_id res chain seq x y z
N MET A 1 22.94 -2.64 13.04
CA MET A 1 23.53 -1.84 11.93
C MET A 1 22.94 -0.44 11.87
N ALA A 2 21.62 -0.29 11.70
CA ALA A 2 20.97 1.03 11.55
C ALA A 2 21.27 2.04 12.67
N ASN A 3 21.36 1.60 13.94
CA ASN A 3 21.73 2.47 15.08
C ASN A 3 23.16 3.04 15.00
N LYS A 4 24.04 2.46 14.19
CA LYS A 4 25.41 2.95 13.95
C LYS A 4 25.51 3.85 12.71
N GLY A 5 24.42 4.00 11.98
CA GLY A 5 24.34 4.70 10.70
C GLY A 5 24.36 6.22 10.79
N HIS A 6 23.93 6.83 9.69
CA HIS A 6 23.77 8.28 9.52
C HIS A 6 22.74 8.89 10.47
N TYR A 7 21.77 8.11 10.96
CA TYR A 7 20.92 8.50 12.09
C TYR A 7 21.35 7.77 13.35
N ARG A 8 21.77 8.54 14.37
CA ARG A 8 22.22 8.02 15.67
C ARG A 8 21.28 8.37 16.82
N VAL A 9 20.29 9.21 16.57
CA VAL A 9 19.29 9.60 17.56
C VAL A 9 18.28 8.47 17.75
N GLU A 10 17.93 8.19 19.00
CA GLU A 10 16.87 7.25 19.35
C GLU A 10 15.51 7.80 18.91
N GLY A 11 14.66 6.96 18.30
CA GLY A 11 13.38 7.39 17.72
C GLY A 11 13.47 8.13 16.38
N GLY A 12 14.68 8.37 15.84
CA GLY A 12 14.86 8.92 14.49
C GLY A 12 14.62 7.88 13.39
N SER A 13 14.37 8.34 12.16
CA SER A 13 14.25 7.45 11.00
C SER A 13 15.49 6.54 10.89
N ARG A 14 15.27 5.29 10.53
CA ARG A 14 16.34 4.33 10.18
C ARG A 14 16.36 4.02 8.69
N GLN A 15 15.53 4.69 7.90
CA GLN A 15 15.52 4.56 6.44
C GLN A 15 16.79 5.17 5.85
N GLY A 16 17.34 4.51 4.84
CA GLY A 16 18.52 4.97 4.12
C GLY A 16 19.25 3.81 3.45
N ILE A 17 20.39 4.13 2.85
CA ILE A 17 21.28 3.19 2.16
C ILE A 17 22.40 2.85 3.12
N TYR A 18 22.69 1.57 3.27
CA TYR A 18 23.70 1.03 4.18
C TYR A 18 24.63 0.10 3.40
N ILE A 19 25.94 0.36 3.48
CA ILE A 19 26.97 -0.49 2.92
C ILE A 19 27.60 -1.22 4.11
N CYS A 20 27.62 -2.54 4.06
CA CYS A 20 28.06 -3.37 5.16
C CYS A 20 28.89 -4.57 4.70
N SER A 21 29.76 -5.05 5.59
CA SER A 21 30.49 -6.29 5.38
C SER A 21 29.58 -7.51 5.59
N PRO A 22 29.98 -8.70 5.11
CA PRO A 22 29.28 -9.96 5.41
C PRO A 22 29.16 -10.26 6.92
N ALA A 23 30.09 -9.74 7.73
CA ALA A 23 30.03 -9.84 9.19
C ALA A 23 29.04 -8.84 9.85
N GLY A 24 28.34 -8.04 9.05
CA GLY A 24 27.38 -7.03 9.52
C GLY A 24 28.05 -5.76 10.06
N GLU A 25 29.33 -5.55 9.76
CA GLU A 25 30.03 -4.30 10.10
C GLU A 25 29.57 -3.21 9.13
N LEU A 26 29.25 -2.03 9.67
CA LEU A 26 28.81 -0.90 8.87
C LEU A 26 30.04 -0.18 8.28
N LEU A 27 30.11 -0.08 6.96
CA LEU A 27 31.21 0.59 6.25
C LEU A 27 30.85 2.05 5.96
N SER A 28 29.67 2.29 5.40
CA SER A 28 29.16 3.63 5.13
C SER A 28 27.63 3.63 5.09
N SER A 29 27.01 4.80 5.21
CA SER A 29 25.55 4.91 5.09
C SER A 29 25.12 6.35 4.83
N ILE A 30 23.97 6.52 4.20
CA ILE A 30 23.36 7.82 3.93
C ILE A 30 21.84 7.71 3.85
N ASN A 31 21.12 8.79 4.13
CA ASN A 31 19.72 8.96 3.71
C ASN A 31 19.64 10.16 2.78
N SER A 32 19.81 9.92 1.49
CA SER A 32 19.71 10.92 0.42
C SER A 32 19.13 10.26 -0.83
N LEU A 33 18.38 11.05 -1.59
CA LEU A 33 17.93 10.68 -2.94
C LEU A 33 18.85 11.28 -4.02
N ASN A 34 19.85 12.09 -3.64
CA ASN A 34 20.80 12.66 -4.59
C ASN A 34 21.76 11.56 -5.07
N PRO A 35 21.81 11.26 -6.38
CA PRO A 35 22.62 10.17 -6.91
C PRO A 35 24.12 10.36 -6.69
N ASP A 36 24.62 11.60 -6.71
CA ASP A 36 26.06 11.89 -6.53
C ASP A 36 26.48 11.65 -5.07
N ASP A 37 25.64 12.07 -4.12
CA ASP A 37 25.88 11.80 -2.69
C ASP A 37 25.85 10.29 -2.40
N VAL A 38 24.89 9.57 -3.00
CA VAL A 38 24.77 8.12 -2.87
C VAL A 38 26.00 7.42 -3.45
N LEU A 39 26.44 7.81 -4.65
CA LEU A 39 27.62 7.26 -5.29
C LEU A 39 28.89 7.47 -4.44
N SER A 40 29.07 8.68 -3.92
CA SER A 40 30.19 9.02 -3.02
C SER A 40 30.22 8.12 -1.79
N VAL A 41 29.06 7.86 -1.17
CA VAL A 41 28.95 7.03 0.02
C VAL A 41 29.20 5.55 -0.29
N ILE A 42 28.76 5.07 -1.46
CA ILE A 42 29.08 3.72 -1.94
C ILE A 42 30.60 3.59 -2.14
N GLN A 43 31.23 4.56 -2.79
CA GLN A 43 32.69 4.58 -3.01
C GLN A 43 33.46 4.58 -1.69
N GLN A 44 33.06 5.39 -0.70
CA GLN A 44 33.65 5.36 0.64
C GLN A 44 33.52 3.98 1.31
N GLY A 45 32.38 3.31 1.12
CA GLY A 45 32.18 1.95 1.63
C GLY A 45 33.09 0.93 0.95
N LEU A 46 33.27 1.05 -0.37
CA LEU A 46 34.17 0.22 -1.17
C LEU A 46 35.65 0.46 -0.83
N ASP A 47 36.04 1.71 -0.57
CA ASP A 47 37.41 2.03 -0.18
C ASP A 47 37.74 1.41 1.18
N LYS A 48 36.84 1.51 2.16
CA LYS A 48 36.97 0.80 3.45
C LYS A 48 37.02 -0.71 3.25
N TRP A 49 36.22 -1.25 2.32
CA TRP A 49 36.26 -2.67 1.97
C TRP A 49 37.64 -3.13 1.50
N ASN A 50 38.29 -2.33 0.66
CA ASN A 50 39.57 -2.69 0.05
C ASN A 50 40.78 -2.45 0.97
N HIS A 51 40.69 -1.50 1.92
CA HIS A 51 41.83 -1.06 2.71
C HIS A 51 41.81 -1.49 4.18
N ASP A 52 40.63 -1.69 4.76
CA ASP A 52 40.52 -2.08 6.16
C ASP A 52 40.63 -3.61 6.30
N THR A 53 41.21 -4.08 7.41
CA THR A 53 41.12 -5.50 7.78
C THR A 53 39.70 -5.77 8.23
N ILE A 54 38.82 -6.08 7.29
CA ILE A 54 37.45 -6.45 7.57
C ILE A 54 37.42 -7.89 8.07
N SER A 55 36.63 -8.10 9.12
CA SER A 55 36.39 -9.44 9.65
C SER A 55 35.71 -10.29 8.59
N ASN A 56 36.51 -11.07 7.84
CA ASN A 56 36.00 -12.10 6.95
C ASN A 56 35.53 -13.25 7.83
N LEU A 57 34.27 -13.22 8.24
CA LEU A 57 33.63 -14.46 8.63
C LEU A 57 33.66 -15.37 7.38
N PRO A 58 34.09 -16.64 7.49
CA PRO A 58 33.86 -17.58 6.42
C PRO A 58 32.36 -17.53 6.11
N ILE A 59 32.04 -17.05 4.91
CA ILE A 59 30.67 -17.07 4.41
C ILE A 59 30.42 -18.54 4.16
N ASP A 60 29.77 -19.20 5.12
CA ASP A 60 29.16 -20.50 4.88
C ASP A 60 28.26 -20.27 3.64
N PRO A 61 28.53 -20.94 2.51
CA PRO A 61 27.98 -20.57 1.21
C PRO A 61 26.47 -20.53 1.34
N ILE A 62 25.90 -19.31 1.36
CA ILE A 62 24.51 -18.97 1.71
C ILE A 62 23.78 -20.23 2.17
N ASN A 63 23.96 -20.62 3.44
CA ASN A 63 22.98 -21.52 4.05
C ASN A 63 21.66 -20.83 3.73
N THR A 64 20.81 -21.49 2.95
CA THR A 64 19.53 -20.96 2.49
C THR A 64 18.72 -20.65 3.73
N VAL A 65 18.88 -19.45 4.27
CA VAL A 65 18.03 -18.92 5.32
C VAL A 65 16.72 -18.66 4.61
N THR A 66 15.91 -19.71 4.52
CA THR A 66 14.52 -19.59 4.12
C THR A 66 13.85 -18.84 5.26
N PRO A 67 13.38 -17.59 5.03
CA PRO A 67 12.66 -16.88 6.06
C PRO A 67 11.48 -17.74 6.50
N SER A 68 11.16 -17.71 7.79
CA SER A 68 10.06 -18.51 8.33
C SER A 68 8.69 -18.10 7.78
N HIS A 69 8.61 -16.93 7.16
CA HIS A 69 7.40 -16.34 6.62
C HIS A 69 7.76 -15.24 5.61
N ARG A 70 6.95 -15.14 4.54
CA ARG A 70 6.83 -13.97 3.67
C ARG A 70 5.35 -13.66 3.46
N TRP A 71 5.00 -12.38 3.36
CA TRP A 71 3.64 -12.00 3.01
C TRP A 71 3.27 -12.46 1.60
N GLU A 72 4.26 -12.50 0.71
CA GLU A 72 4.17 -13.01 -0.66
C GLU A 72 3.81 -14.50 -0.73
N ASP A 73 3.95 -15.26 0.36
CA ASP A 73 3.44 -16.63 0.43
C ASP A 73 1.89 -16.66 0.37
N SER A 74 1.23 -15.52 0.58
CA SER A 74 -0.22 -15.35 0.43
C SER A 74 -0.62 -14.71 -0.91
N TYR A 75 0.30 -14.55 -1.86
CA TYR A 75 -0.01 -13.88 -3.13
C TYR A 75 -1.20 -14.55 -3.86
N PRO A 76 -2.22 -13.79 -4.31
CA PRO A 76 -3.44 -14.39 -4.85
C PRO A 76 -3.29 -14.73 -6.35
N GLU A 77 -2.70 -15.89 -6.66
CA GLU A 77 -2.37 -16.32 -8.05
C GLU A 77 -3.57 -16.34 -9.04
N ASN A 78 -4.81 -16.50 -8.56
CA ASN A 78 -6.04 -16.44 -9.37
C ASN A 78 -7.00 -15.33 -8.92
N GLY A 79 -6.48 -14.36 -8.18
CA GLY A 79 -7.25 -13.24 -7.68
C GLY A 79 -7.08 -11.98 -8.53
N LEU A 80 -7.38 -10.85 -7.91
CA LEU A 80 -7.17 -9.54 -8.50
C LEU A 80 -6.10 -8.80 -7.68
N VAL A 81 -5.00 -8.47 -8.36
CA VAL A 81 -3.92 -7.66 -7.81
C VAL A 81 -3.90 -6.32 -8.50
N LEU A 82 -3.96 -5.24 -7.73
CA LEU A 82 -3.93 -3.88 -8.25
C LEU A 82 -2.65 -3.18 -7.82
N THR A 83 -2.05 -2.42 -8.73
CA THR A 83 -1.06 -1.40 -8.40
C THR A 83 -1.79 -0.08 -8.19
N GLY A 84 -1.61 0.51 -7.02
CA GLY A 84 -2.21 1.78 -6.62
C GLY A 84 -1.19 2.91 -6.60
N TYR A 85 -1.57 4.07 -7.11
CA TYR A 85 -0.82 5.31 -7.05
C TYR A 85 -1.62 6.36 -6.31
N LYS A 86 -0.93 7.15 -5.49
CA LYS A 86 -1.54 8.18 -4.66
C LYS A 86 -0.75 9.45 -4.80
N ILE A 87 -1.41 10.58 -4.98
CA ILE A 87 -0.75 11.86 -5.25
C ILE A 87 -1.42 13.00 -4.52
N ASP A 88 -0.62 13.97 -4.07
CA ASP A 88 -1.16 15.25 -3.60
C ASP A 88 -1.78 16.03 -4.75
N LEU A 89 -3.04 16.42 -4.61
CA LEU A 89 -3.70 17.34 -5.53
C LEU A 89 -3.68 18.74 -4.92
N LYS A 90 -3.32 19.75 -5.74
CA LYS A 90 -3.34 21.15 -5.31
C LYS A 90 -4.61 21.89 -5.74
N SER A 91 -5.48 21.25 -6.52
CA SER A 91 -6.77 21.78 -6.95
C SER A 91 -7.76 20.65 -7.27
N ASP A 92 -9.05 20.97 -7.22
CA ASP A 92 -10.15 20.19 -7.79
C ASP A 92 -11.00 21.13 -8.68
N PRO A 93 -11.10 20.91 -10.01
CA PRO A 93 -10.52 19.79 -10.75
C PRO A 93 -8.98 19.79 -10.75
N PRO A 94 -8.34 18.62 -10.90
CA PRO A 94 -6.89 18.51 -11.03
C PRO A 94 -6.36 19.32 -12.21
N SER A 95 -5.20 19.96 -12.05
CA SER A 95 -4.52 20.71 -13.11
C SER A 95 -3.07 20.22 -13.27
N ASN A 96 -2.65 20.04 -14.53
CA ASN A 96 -1.27 19.66 -14.85
C ASN A 96 -0.25 20.72 -14.43
N ASP A 97 -0.62 22.00 -14.52
CA ASP A 97 0.25 23.13 -14.14
C ASP A 97 0.36 23.28 -12.62
N ASN A 98 -0.53 22.63 -11.87
CA ASN A 98 -0.60 22.70 -10.42
C ASN A 98 -0.63 21.30 -9.78
N ARG A 99 0.27 20.42 -10.22
CA ARG A 99 0.39 19.07 -9.65
C ARG A 99 1.24 19.03 -8.38
N GLY A 100 0.92 18.10 -7.47
CA GLY A 100 1.82 17.71 -6.37
C GLY A 100 3.11 17.09 -6.90
N ASP A 101 4.20 17.25 -6.15
CA ASP A 101 5.50 16.62 -6.39
C ASP A 101 5.66 15.29 -5.64
N ARG A 102 4.81 15.07 -4.62
CA ARG A 102 4.80 13.86 -3.79
C ARG A 102 3.75 12.89 -4.28
N TRP A 103 4.18 11.65 -4.45
CA TRP A 103 3.34 10.51 -4.76
C TRP A 103 3.84 9.29 -4.00
N ASN A 104 2.97 8.29 -3.84
CA ASN A 104 3.32 6.99 -3.31
C ASN A 104 2.67 5.88 -4.14
N MET A 105 3.22 4.67 -4.01
CA MET A 105 2.72 3.45 -4.63
C MET A 105 2.38 2.43 -3.54
N ASP A 106 1.37 1.61 -3.81
CA ASP A 106 0.96 0.50 -2.94
C ASP A 106 0.31 -0.58 -3.80
N HIS A 107 -0.04 -1.71 -3.20
CA HIS A 107 -0.74 -2.80 -3.87
C HIS A 107 -2.03 -3.15 -3.14
N VAL A 108 -3.01 -3.66 -3.88
CA VAL A 108 -4.26 -4.20 -3.33
C VAL A 108 -4.38 -5.64 -3.76
N TRP A 109 -4.60 -6.53 -2.80
CA TRP A 109 -4.81 -7.94 -3.08
C TRP A 109 -6.25 -8.34 -2.76
N PHE A 110 -6.87 -9.01 -3.71
CA PHE A 110 -8.13 -9.74 -3.55
C PHE A 110 -7.90 -11.17 -3.98
N ASN A 111 -8.33 -12.15 -3.18
CA ASN A 111 -8.35 -13.54 -3.66
C ASN A 111 -9.42 -13.73 -4.75
N GLN A 112 -9.53 -14.94 -5.30
CA GLN A 112 -10.49 -15.23 -6.37
C GLN A 112 -11.96 -14.97 -5.95
N ALA A 113 -12.33 -15.27 -4.69
CA ALA A 113 -13.68 -15.06 -4.20
C ALA A 113 -14.00 -13.57 -4.00
N GLU A 114 -13.06 -12.81 -3.44
CA GLU A 114 -13.16 -11.36 -3.28
C GLU A 114 -13.15 -10.65 -4.66
N MET A 115 -12.34 -11.11 -5.61
CA MET A 115 -12.38 -10.63 -7.00
C MET A 115 -13.78 -10.77 -7.60
N LYS A 116 -14.43 -11.93 -7.41
CA LYS A 116 -15.80 -12.16 -7.88
C LYS A 116 -16.82 -11.21 -7.24
N GLY A 117 -16.52 -10.60 -6.09
CA GLY A 117 -17.38 -9.57 -5.50
C GLY A 117 -17.39 -8.25 -6.28
N TRP A 118 -16.40 -7.99 -7.16
CA TRP A 118 -16.50 -6.90 -8.14
C TRP A 118 -17.46 -7.21 -9.28
N ILE A 119 -17.82 -8.49 -9.45
CA ILE A 119 -18.76 -8.94 -10.44
C ILE A 119 -20.15 -8.93 -9.80
N THR A 120 -21.12 -8.38 -10.52
CA THR A 120 -22.50 -8.36 -10.05
C THR A 120 -23.14 -9.75 -10.14
N ASN A 121 -24.08 -10.04 -9.24
CA ASN A 121 -24.95 -11.21 -9.33
C ASN A 121 -25.97 -11.09 -10.47
N GLU A 122 -26.40 -9.86 -10.78
CA GLU A 122 -27.33 -9.55 -11.86
C GLU A 122 -26.54 -9.16 -13.11
N LEU A 123 -26.40 -10.10 -14.04
CA LEU A 123 -25.63 -9.92 -15.28
C LEU A 123 -26.52 -9.37 -16.42
N ILE A 124 -27.36 -8.39 -16.11
CA ILE A 124 -28.27 -7.74 -17.07
C ILE A 124 -27.73 -6.34 -17.35
N GLU A 125 -27.54 -6.00 -18.63
CA GLU A 125 -27.11 -4.66 -19.03
C GLU A 125 -28.04 -3.57 -18.45
N GLY A 126 -27.44 -2.49 -17.93
CA GLY A 126 -28.09 -1.41 -17.20
C GLY A 126 -28.42 -1.71 -15.73
N SER A 127 -28.16 -2.93 -15.24
CA SER A 127 -28.37 -3.23 -13.81
C SER A 127 -27.26 -2.63 -12.97
N VAL A 128 -27.65 -1.97 -11.88
CA VAL A 128 -26.75 -1.33 -10.91
C VAL A 128 -26.77 -2.12 -9.61
N ASN A 129 -25.59 -2.51 -9.14
CA ASN A 129 -25.44 -3.44 -8.03
C ASN A 129 -24.44 -2.89 -7.02
N LYS A 130 -24.72 -3.13 -5.74
CA LYS A 130 -23.82 -2.73 -4.66
C LYS A 130 -22.61 -3.67 -4.62
N VAL A 131 -21.41 -3.08 -4.57
CA VAL A 131 -20.19 -3.85 -4.31
C VAL A 131 -20.23 -4.39 -2.87
N PRO A 132 -20.03 -5.71 -2.65
CA PRO A 132 -20.05 -6.30 -1.32
C PRO A 132 -19.08 -5.61 -0.35
N ALA A 133 -19.46 -5.55 0.92
CA ALA A 133 -18.67 -4.90 1.98
C ALA A 133 -17.26 -5.48 2.09
N VAL A 134 -17.10 -6.80 2.01
CA VAL A 134 -15.78 -7.46 2.09
C VAL A 134 -14.78 -6.93 1.06
N VAL A 135 -15.26 -6.50 -0.11
CA VAL A 135 -14.44 -5.96 -1.20
C VAL A 135 -14.30 -4.44 -1.09
N SER A 136 -15.42 -3.73 -0.98
CA SER A 136 -15.42 -2.27 -0.93
C SER A 136 -14.71 -1.73 0.32
N GLU A 137 -14.91 -2.35 1.48
CA GLU A 137 -14.26 -1.93 2.72
C GLU A 137 -12.76 -2.25 2.73
N ARG A 138 -12.29 -3.24 1.97
CA ARG A 138 -10.85 -3.46 1.77
C ARG A 138 -10.19 -2.21 1.21
N LEU A 139 -10.78 -1.64 0.15
CA LEU A 139 -10.28 -0.40 -0.44
C LEU A 139 -10.42 0.78 0.51
N ILE A 140 -11.61 0.99 1.08
CA ILE A 140 -11.92 2.15 1.91
C ILE A 140 -11.03 2.22 3.15
N ARG A 141 -10.79 1.08 3.80
CA ARG A 141 -10.08 1.04 5.08
C ARG A 141 -8.58 1.13 4.92
N PHE A 142 -8.03 0.45 3.91
CA PHE A 142 -6.59 0.24 3.80
C PHE A 142 -5.94 1.00 2.64
N HIS A 143 -6.70 1.34 1.60
CA HIS A 143 -6.12 1.83 0.35
C HIS A 143 -6.49 3.27 0.03
N LEU A 144 -7.72 3.67 0.32
CA LEU A 144 -8.17 5.06 0.25
C LEU A 144 -7.75 5.80 1.53
N VAL A 145 -6.45 5.93 1.75
CA VAL A 145 -5.84 6.54 2.94
C VAL A 145 -4.72 7.51 2.56
N ASP A 146 -4.40 8.47 3.43
CA ASP A 146 -3.37 9.50 3.18
C ASP A 146 -1.95 9.01 3.48
N ASN A 147 -1.42 8.08 2.67
CA ASN A 147 -0.02 7.64 2.74
C ASN A 147 0.85 8.22 1.60
N VAL A 148 0.51 9.39 1.05
CA VAL A 148 1.25 10.02 -0.07
C VAL A 148 2.69 10.38 0.30
N ARG A 149 2.92 10.86 1.53
CA ARG A 149 4.22 11.40 1.96
C ARG A 149 4.94 10.53 3.00
N GLY A 150 4.29 9.47 3.47
CA GLY A 150 4.79 8.65 4.56
C GLY A 150 3.75 7.65 5.03
N GLN A 151 4.02 7.03 6.17
CA GLN A 151 3.11 6.04 6.75
C GLN A 151 1.87 6.72 7.34
N THR A 152 0.71 6.11 7.17
CA THR A 152 -0.53 6.55 7.79
C THR A 152 -1.23 5.39 8.49
N LEU A 153 -2.32 5.69 9.18
CA LEU A 153 -3.15 4.69 9.84
C LEU A 153 -4.38 4.38 8.98
N PRO A 154 -4.79 3.10 8.89
CA PRO A 154 -6.01 2.70 8.22
C PRO A 154 -7.24 2.96 9.10
N PHE A 155 -8.42 2.73 8.53
CA PHE A 155 -9.70 2.85 9.24
C PHE A 155 -10.24 1.50 9.73
N ALA A 156 -10.89 1.50 10.89
CA ALA A 156 -11.69 0.40 11.39
C ALA A 156 -13.06 0.31 10.66
N PRO A 157 -13.73 -0.86 10.69
CA PRO A 157 -15.07 -0.99 10.10
C PRO A 157 -16.06 0.06 10.63
N ASP A 158 -16.06 0.29 11.95
CA ASP A 158 -16.95 1.24 12.62
C ASP A 158 -16.66 2.71 12.27
N GLU A 159 -15.50 2.99 11.67
CA GLU A 159 -15.08 4.33 11.24
C GLU A 159 -15.60 4.68 9.83
N ILE A 160 -16.11 3.70 9.08
CA ILE A 160 -16.75 3.92 7.78
C ILE A 160 -18.15 4.51 8.00
N LYS A 161 -18.34 5.76 7.58
CA LYS A 161 -19.62 6.48 7.68
C LYS A 161 -20.43 6.41 6.40
N VAL A 162 -19.76 6.30 5.25
CA VAL A 162 -20.39 6.13 3.93
C VAL A 162 -19.63 5.07 3.15
N ASN A 163 -20.37 4.10 2.60
CA ASN A 163 -19.91 3.14 1.60
C ASN A 163 -21.04 2.93 0.57
N GLN A 164 -20.93 3.61 -0.57
CA GLN A 164 -21.91 3.58 -1.66
C GLN A 164 -21.24 3.21 -2.99
N MET A 165 -20.29 2.27 -2.95
CA MET A 165 -19.65 1.76 -4.16
C MET A 165 -20.60 0.83 -4.91
N MET A 166 -20.78 1.11 -6.20
CA MET A 166 -21.68 0.39 -7.09
C MET A 166 -20.94 -0.05 -8.37
N THR A 167 -21.46 -1.09 -8.98
CA THR A 167 -21.09 -1.55 -10.33
C THR A 167 -22.33 -1.56 -11.22
N GLU A 168 -22.23 -0.98 -12.40
CA GLU A 168 -23.26 -1.03 -13.45
C GLU A 168 -22.81 -1.95 -14.58
N VAL A 169 -23.68 -2.85 -15.06
CA VAL A 169 -23.38 -3.65 -16.24
C VAL A 169 -23.55 -2.79 -17.50
N VAL A 170 -22.45 -2.46 -18.17
CA VAL A 170 -22.51 -1.64 -19.39
C VAL A 170 -22.51 -2.47 -20.66
N TYR A 171 -21.91 -3.66 -20.63
CA TYR A 171 -21.89 -4.56 -21.77
C TYR A 171 -21.72 -6.02 -21.33
N LYS A 172 -22.40 -6.94 -22.03
CA LYS A 172 -22.23 -8.37 -21.83
C LYS A 172 -22.36 -9.15 -23.14
N ASN A 173 -21.46 -10.10 -23.33
CA ASN A 173 -21.61 -11.16 -24.33
C ASN A 173 -21.27 -12.53 -23.74
N GLU A 174 -21.06 -13.55 -24.59
CA GLU A 174 -20.76 -14.92 -24.16
C GLU A 174 -19.38 -15.08 -23.48
N SER A 175 -18.41 -14.22 -23.79
CA SER A 175 -17.03 -14.32 -23.30
C SER A 175 -16.63 -13.21 -22.33
N SER A 176 -17.29 -12.06 -22.37
CA SER A 176 -16.90 -10.85 -21.64
C SER A 176 -18.08 -10.16 -20.96
N LEU A 177 -17.79 -9.54 -19.82
CA LEU A 177 -18.65 -8.65 -19.07
C LEU A 177 -17.87 -7.38 -18.76
N GLU A 178 -18.42 -6.22 -19.12
CA GLU A 178 -17.86 -4.92 -18.78
C GLU A 178 -18.78 -4.24 -17.77
N LEU A 179 -18.18 -3.73 -16.70
CA LEU A 179 -18.87 -3.01 -15.65
C LEU A 179 -18.23 -1.64 -15.46
N GLU A 180 -19.06 -0.62 -15.25
CA GLU A 180 -18.61 0.67 -14.74
C GLU A 180 -18.71 0.68 -13.22
N ILE A 181 -17.69 1.25 -12.56
CA ILE A 181 -17.64 1.43 -11.10
C ILE A 181 -17.93 2.89 -10.82
N SER A 182 -18.82 3.17 -9.86
CA SER A 182 -19.06 4.51 -9.35
C SER A 182 -19.33 4.49 -7.85
N GLY A 183 -19.14 5.64 -7.19
CA GLY A 183 -19.61 5.80 -5.83
C GLY A 183 -18.86 6.83 -5.01
N GLU A 184 -19.11 6.76 -3.71
CA GLU A 184 -18.45 7.59 -2.71
C GLU A 184 -18.18 6.81 -1.43
N SER A 185 -17.19 7.27 -0.68
CA SER A 185 -16.90 6.77 0.65
C SER A 185 -16.56 7.90 1.60
N PHE A 186 -16.76 7.67 2.89
CA PHE A 186 -16.33 8.58 3.94
C PHE A 186 -15.96 7.79 5.19
N SER A 187 -14.72 7.96 5.65
CA SER A 187 -14.20 7.34 6.86
C SER A 187 -13.75 8.40 7.84
N VAL A 188 -14.06 8.22 9.13
CA VAL A 188 -13.71 9.14 10.21
C VAL A 188 -13.18 8.36 11.39
N ALA A 189 -11.89 8.52 11.67
CA ALA A 189 -11.23 8.04 12.86
C ALA A 189 -11.13 9.15 13.89
N LYS A 190 -11.84 9.00 15.01
CA LYS A 190 -11.89 10.00 16.09
C LYS A 190 -11.88 9.33 17.45
N GLY A 191 -10.86 9.62 18.25
CA GLY A 191 -10.67 9.04 19.58
C GLY A 191 -9.73 7.83 19.57
N GLU A 192 -10.12 6.77 20.25
CA GLU A 192 -9.28 5.59 20.45
C GLU A 192 -9.09 4.76 19.17
N TRP A 193 -7.97 4.05 19.09
CA TRP A 193 -7.71 3.08 18.03
C TRP A 193 -8.57 1.83 18.18
N LEU A 194 -9.29 1.46 17.12
CA LEU A 194 -10.32 0.40 17.16
C LEU A 194 -9.88 -0.95 16.56
N LEU A 195 -8.66 -1.08 16.06
CA LEU A 195 -8.17 -2.31 15.41
C LEU A 195 -7.35 -3.22 16.35
N GLY A 196 -7.46 -3.00 17.67
CA GLY A 196 -6.73 -3.77 18.68
C GLY A 196 -5.23 -3.52 18.69
N ALA A 197 -4.52 -4.12 19.64
CA ALA A 197 -3.08 -3.96 19.76
C ALA A 197 -2.33 -4.68 18.63
N ASN A 198 -1.52 -3.95 17.88
CA ASN A 198 -0.71 -4.39 16.73
C ASN A 198 0.43 -3.38 16.45
N ASP A 199 1.26 -3.64 15.44
CA ASP A 199 2.42 -2.80 15.09
C ASP A 199 2.04 -1.37 14.64
N TRP A 200 0.78 -1.17 14.25
CA TRP A 200 0.22 0.13 13.84
C TRP A 200 -0.44 0.90 14.98
N THR A 201 -0.54 0.32 16.19
CA THR A 201 -1.28 0.93 17.30
C THR A 201 -0.65 2.26 17.72
N PRO A 202 -1.37 3.39 17.56
CA PRO A 202 -0.85 4.70 17.93
C PRO A 202 -0.82 4.86 19.44
N THR A 203 0.07 5.74 19.91
CA THR A 203 0.14 6.17 21.32
C THR A 203 -0.68 7.44 21.60
N HIS A 204 -1.54 7.84 20.66
CA HIS A 204 -2.32 9.07 20.69
C HIS A 204 -3.73 8.83 20.13
N LEU A 205 -4.65 9.72 20.49
CA LEU A 205 -6.00 9.74 19.92
C LEU A 205 -5.95 10.13 18.44
N LEU A 206 -6.80 9.49 17.66
CA LEU A 206 -7.00 9.75 16.25
C LEU A 206 -7.92 10.96 16.08
N ASP A 207 -7.63 11.77 15.07
CA ASP A 207 -8.55 12.78 14.54
C ASP A 207 -8.22 13.00 13.06
N HIS A 208 -8.64 12.07 12.23
CA HIS A 208 -8.43 12.14 10.79
C HIS A 208 -9.59 11.51 10.02
N SER A 209 -9.79 11.98 8.80
CA SER A 209 -10.84 11.47 7.94
C SER A 209 -10.45 11.57 6.48
N ILE A 210 -11.16 10.82 5.66
CA ILE A 210 -11.07 10.94 4.21
C ILE A 210 -12.44 10.70 3.59
N LYS A 211 -12.84 11.61 2.72
CA LYS A 211 -14.02 11.48 1.87
C LYS A 211 -13.54 11.26 0.45
N THR A 212 -14.13 10.34 -0.30
CA THR A 212 -13.77 10.10 -1.70
C THR A 212 -14.98 10.03 -2.60
N LYS A 213 -14.78 10.42 -3.86
CA LYS A 213 -15.65 10.08 -5.00
C LYS A 213 -14.82 9.29 -5.99
N LEU A 214 -15.39 8.24 -6.55
CA LEU A 214 -14.68 7.29 -7.39
C LEU A 214 -15.45 6.95 -8.66
N LEU A 215 -14.68 6.69 -9.72
CA LEU A 215 -15.13 6.21 -11.01
C LEU A 215 -14.15 5.17 -11.51
N GLY A 216 -14.61 4.17 -12.24
CA GLY A 216 -13.75 3.14 -12.78
C GLY A 216 -14.46 2.20 -13.72
N LYS A 217 -13.75 1.15 -14.10
CA LYS A 217 -14.23 0.08 -14.95
C LYS A 217 -13.57 -1.24 -14.57
N VAL A 218 -14.30 -2.33 -14.82
CA VAL A 218 -13.77 -3.69 -14.72
C VAL A 218 -14.29 -4.51 -15.89
N THR A 219 -13.39 -5.27 -16.51
CA THR A 219 -13.72 -6.22 -17.58
C THR A 219 -13.41 -7.62 -17.10
N TYR A 220 -14.38 -8.51 -17.19
CA TYR A 220 -14.31 -9.89 -16.74
C TYR A 220 -14.51 -10.86 -17.89
N ASN A 221 -13.65 -11.88 -17.96
CA ASN A 221 -13.73 -12.93 -18.96
C ASN A 221 -14.36 -14.19 -18.37
N PHE A 222 -15.48 -14.64 -18.94
CA PHE A 222 -16.21 -15.82 -18.46
C PHE A 222 -15.48 -17.15 -18.72
N GLN A 223 -14.61 -17.22 -19.73
CA GLN A 223 -13.92 -18.46 -20.09
C GLN A 223 -12.72 -18.72 -19.18
N THR A 224 -11.95 -17.67 -18.87
CA THR A 224 -10.80 -17.77 -17.97
C THR A 224 -11.18 -17.58 -16.51
N GLU A 225 -12.41 -17.11 -16.25
CA GLU A 225 -12.90 -16.68 -14.94
C GLU A 225 -12.03 -15.60 -14.26
N THR A 226 -11.40 -14.74 -15.05
CA THR A 226 -10.48 -13.69 -14.56
C THR A 226 -10.94 -12.30 -14.94
N VAL A 227 -10.51 -11.31 -14.15
CA VAL A 227 -10.54 -9.90 -14.56
C VAL A 227 -9.41 -9.67 -15.55
N THR A 228 -9.73 -9.09 -16.71
CA THR A 228 -8.76 -8.78 -17.79
C THR A 228 -8.44 -7.31 -17.87
N GLU A 229 -9.29 -6.45 -17.30
CA GLU A 229 -9.01 -5.03 -17.13
C GLU A 229 -9.63 -4.55 -15.82
N PHE A 230 -8.89 -3.74 -15.08
CA PHE A 230 -9.41 -3.01 -13.93
C PHE A 230 -8.76 -1.63 -13.90
N GLU A 231 -9.57 -0.60 -13.80
CA GLU A 231 -9.11 0.77 -13.65
C GLU A 231 -10.05 1.52 -12.70
N LEU A 232 -9.49 2.24 -11.73
CA LEU A 232 -10.25 3.04 -10.77
C LEU A 232 -9.51 4.33 -10.47
N VAL A 233 -10.20 5.46 -10.62
CA VAL A 233 -9.75 6.77 -10.17
C VAL A 233 -10.60 7.25 -9.01
N ALA A 234 -9.99 7.93 -8.05
CA ALA A 234 -10.73 8.63 -7.01
C ALA A 234 -10.11 9.98 -6.69
N ILE A 235 -10.97 10.96 -6.41
CA ILE A 235 -10.58 12.22 -5.77
C ILE A 235 -11.05 12.15 -4.33
N GLY A 236 -10.14 12.44 -3.41
CA GLY A 236 -10.42 12.50 -1.99
C GLY A 236 -10.16 13.87 -1.39
N GLU A 237 -10.94 14.18 -0.36
CA GLU A 237 -10.68 15.25 0.59
C GLU A 237 -10.23 14.59 1.90
N ARG A 238 -8.97 14.83 2.29
CA ARG A 238 -8.44 14.33 3.56
C ARG A 238 -8.47 15.43 4.61
N PHE A 239 -8.73 15.08 5.86
CA PHE A 239 -8.60 15.96 7.02
C PHE A 239 -7.77 15.29 8.11
N GLY A 240 -7.03 16.10 8.87
CA GLY A 240 -6.23 15.65 9.99
C GLY A 240 -4.86 15.13 9.57
N LYS A 241 -4.13 14.64 10.57
CA LYS A 241 -2.73 14.21 10.42
C LYS A 241 -2.51 12.96 11.26
N THR A 242 -1.72 12.04 10.74
CA THR A 242 -1.19 10.90 11.52
C THR A 242 0.28 11.13 11.79
N GLN A 243 0.83 10.47 12.80
CA GLN A 243 2.18 10.75 13.32
C GLN A 243 3.28 10.74 12.24
N ASN A 244 3.21 9.82 11.27
CA ASN A 244 4.28 9.53 10.32
C ASN A 244 3.93 9.86 8.86
N ASN A 245 2.80 10.52 8.59
CA ASN A 245 2.36 10.78 7.20
C ASN A 245 3.02 12.02 6.57
N GLY A 246 4.02 12.62 7.20
CA GLY A 246 4.74 13.77 6.65
C GLY A 246 3.89 15.04 6.49
N ARG A 247 2.75 15.14 7.20
CA ARG A 247 1.86 16.31 7.14
C ARG A 247 2.04 17.31 8.28
N MET A 248 2.97 17.08 9.22
CA MET A 248 3.13 17.89 10.44
C MET A 248 3.05 19.41 10.19
N PHE A 249 3.77 19.91 9.19
CA PHE A 249 3.86 21.33 8.83
C PHE A 249 2.92 21.75 7.67
N GLY A 250 2.06 20.86 7.20
CA GLY A 250 1.10 21.12 6.13
C GLY A 250 -0.29 21.56 6.65
N SER A 251 -1.18 21.88 5.71
CA SER A 251 -2.60 22.12 6.03
C SER A 251 -3.25 20.88 6.62
N ASP A 252 -4.24 21.08 7.50
CA ASP A 252 -5.02 19.97 8.07
C ASP A 252 -5.96 19.34 7.05
N SER A 253 -6.40 20.10 6.04
CA SER A 253 -7.19 19.58 4.91
C SER A 253 -6.55 19.84 3.56
N ASN A 254 -6.65 18.88 2.63
CA ASN A 254 -6.31 19.05 1.21
C ASN A 254 -6.92 17.93 0.36
N HIS A 255 -6.79 18.07 -0.96
CA HIS A 255 -7.18 17.04 -1.91
C HIS A 255 -6.07 16.00 -2.13
N ILE A 256 -6.47 14.78 -2.43
CA ILE A 256 -5.63 13.63 -2.73
C ILE A 256 -6.23 12.87 -3.92
N GLY A 257 -5.37 12.44 -4.83
CA GLY A 257 -5.76 11.63 -5.98
C GLY A 257 -5.36 10.18 -5.77
N PHE A 258 -6.20 9.27 -6.21
CA PHE A 258 -5.95 7.84 -6.23
C PHE A 258 -6.13 7.31 -7.64
N TYR A 259 -5.25 6.39 -8.03
CA TYR A 259 -5.35 5.65 -9.27
C TYR A 259 -4.98 4.20 -9.04
N TYR A 260 -5.86 3.27 -9.40
CA TYR A 260 -5.60 1.84 -9.34
C TYR A 260 -5.77 1.23 -10.71
N LYS A 261 -4.87 0.30 -11.04
CA LYS A 261 -4.96 -0.53 -12.23
C LYS A 261 -4.49 -1.94 -11.92
N MET A 262 -4.77 -2.89 -12.81
CA MET A 262 -4.17 -4.22 -12.70
C MET A 262 -2.64 -4.15 -12.60
N ALA A 263 -2.10 -4.90 -11.66
CA ALA A 263 -0.67 -5.10 -11.53
C ALA A 263 -0.12 -5.89 -12.73
N GLN A 264 1.14 -5.66 -13.09
CA GLN A 264 1.78 -6.41 -14.16
C GLN A 264 2.18 -7.81 -13.67
N GLU A 265 2.21 -8.78 -14.57
CA GLU A 265 2.64 -10.15 -14.29
C GLU A 265 4.17 -10.27 -14.21
N ASN A 266 4.79 -9.56 -13.28
CA ASN A 266 6.22 -9.65 -13.03
C ASN A 266 6.54 -9.68 -11.54
N ALA A 267 7.73 -10.19 -11.19
CA ALA A 267 8.12 -10.37 -9.80
C ALA A 267 8.19 -9.05 -9.01
N SER A 268 8.48 -7.92 -9.67
CA SER A 268 8.52 -6.60 -9.01
C SER A 268 7.15 -6.07 -8.61
N GLU A 269 6.06 -6.61 -9.15
CA GLU A 269 4.69 -6.23 -8.77
C GLU A 269 4.09 -7.21 -7.74
N LYS A 270 4.78 -8.31 -7.40
CA LYS A 270 4.38 -9.23 -6.32
C LYS A 270 4.80 -8.69 -4.95
N ILE A 271 4.40 -7.47 -4.63
CA ILE A 271 4.71 -6.81 -3.36
C ILE A 271 3.47 -6.83 -2.47
N ALA A 272 3.65 -7.19 -1.19
CA ALA A 272 2.58 -7.19 -0.23
C ALA A 272 2.03 -5.76 0.05
N PRO A 273 0.70 -5.60 0.15
CA PRO A 273 0.06 -4.35 0.54
C PRO A 273 0.60 -3.79 1.87
N ALA A 274 0.63 -2.46 2.01
CA ALA A 274 1.13 -1.80 3.22
C ALA A 274 0.50 -2.32 4.52
N PHE A 275 -0.81 -2.60 4.52
CA PHE A 275 -1.58 -3.06 5.69
C PHE A 275 -1.96 -4.55 5.62
N ILE A 276 -1.17 -5.38 4.93
CA ILE A 276 -1.47 -6.80 4.73
C ILE A 276 -1.68 -7.57 6.06
N ASP A 277 -1.00 -7.15 7.13
CA ASP A 277 -1.12 -7.72 8.47
C ASP A 277 -2.45 -7.38 9.17
N LEU A 278 -3.14 -6.35 8.70
CA LEU A 278 -4.46 -5.92 9.19
C LEU A 278 -5.58 -6.35 8.25
N TYR A 279 -5.26 -7.05 7.16
CA TYR A 279 -6.29 -7.57 6.27
C TYR A 279 -7.19 -8.54 7.05
N ASN A 280 -8.48 -8.23 7.10
CA ASN A 280 -9.49 -9.17 7.57
C ASN A 280 -9.76 -10.24 6.50
N ALA A 281 -8.78 -11.10 6.24
CA ALA A 281 -8.81 -12.15 5.24
C ALA A 281 -8.18 -13.43 5.82
N ASP A 282 -8.95 -14.51 5.84
CA ASP A 282 -8.54 -15.82 6.36
C ASP A 282 -7.49 -16.53 5.47
N TRP A 283 -7.41 -16.13 4.20
CA TRP A 283 -6.42 -16.63 3.25
C TRP A 283 -5.04 -15.97 3.39
N ILE A 284 -4.90 -14.94 4.22
CA ILE A 284 -3.60 -14.34 4.55
C ILE A 284 -2.89 -15.20 5.58
N ILE A 285 -1.72 -15.72 5.20
CA ILE A 285 -0.84 -16.47 6.08
C ILE A 285 -0.11 -15.45 6.96
N HIS A 286 -0.47 -15.40 8.23
CA HIS A 286 0.23 -14.58 9.22
C HIS A 286 1.48 -15.31 9.74
N PRO A 287 2.52 -14.57 10.15
CA PRO A 287 3.67 -15.18 10.81
C PRO A 287 3.21 -15.92 12.07
N ILE A 288 3.64 -17.16 12.24
CA ILE A 288 3.38 -17.92 13.47
C ILE A 288 4.09 -17.17 14.60
N ASN A 289 3.31 -16.67 15.57
CA ASN A 289 3.82 -16.08 16.80
C ASN A 289 4.56 -17.15 17.63
N LYS A 290 5.78 -17.50 17.23
CA LYS A 290 6.75 -18.08 18.14
C LYS A 290 7.12 -16.94 19.07
N LYS A 291 6.54 -16.95 20.29
CA LYS A 291 7.08 -16.19 21.42
C LYS A 291 8.60 -16.28 21.32
N ARG A 292 9.26 -15.14 21.12
CA ARG A 292 10.72 -15.04 21.13
C ARG A 292 11.17 -15.71 22.43
N LEU A 293 11.87 -16.85 22.31
CA LEU A 293 12.63 -17.45 23.41
C LEU A 293 13.75 -16.48 23.80
#